data_AF-A0A165Q2B2-F1
#
_entry.id   AF-A0A165Q2B2-F1
#
_cell.length_a   1.000
_cell.length_b   1.000
_cell.length_c   1.000
_cell.angle_alpha   90.00
_cell.angle_beta   90.00
_cell.angle_gamma   90.00
#
_symmetry.space_group_name_H-M   'P 1'
#
loop_
_entity.id
_entity.type
_entity.pdbx_description
1 polymer ?
#
loop_
_entity_poly.entity_id
_entity_poly.type
_entity_poly.pdbx_seq_one_letter_code
_entity_poly.pdbx_strand_id
1 'polypeptide(L)'
;MSGRLASEYPSWKKLQQIYDSEKSKLVLKDLFAQDPQRFAKFSKEYVSQDGPPVTFLLDYSKNLITEPILQTLLSLAREAEVETYRDKMFAGEHINTSEDRAVLHVALRNFNDFQIQEAGVNEVQGVLAHIKEFTEAVRSGAWKGYTGKSINTIVNIGIGGSDLGPVMVTEALKTYSKRDLNAYFVSNIDGTHIAETLRACDPETTLFIIASKTFTTQETITNATTAREWFLTSAKDKTHVAKHFVALSTNTKAVTEFGISSANMFQFWDWVGGRYSLWSAIGLSIALVIGYDNFEELLKGAHGMDKHFKTAPLDQNLPVLLALVGLWYNDFYGAQTQLLLPYDQYLHKFADYFQQGDMESNGKFVTKGGQRVTYQTGPILWGAAGTNGQHSFYQLVHQGTKLIPADFIAPATTHNPIRNSLHHRILLSNFFAQPEALAFGKTEEQVRKEVGPNASEALIKSKVFEGNRPSNSIIFPKLTPATLGALIALYEHKIFTQGVIWGINSFDQMGVELGKVLAKNILAQLGKPQDVTGHDSSTTGLIHYYQKHRQE
;
A
#
# COMPACT_ATOMS: atom_id res chain seq x y z
N MET A 1 25.94 -6.33 -2.01
CA MET A 1 25.44 -7.71 -1.85
C MET A 1 26.54 -8.68 -2.21
N SER A 2 26.58 -9.84 -1.56
CA SER A 2 27.52 -10.93 -1.84
C SER A 2 27.42 -11.52 -3.25
N GLY A 3 26.47 -11.05 -4.08
CA GLY A 3 26.21 -11.58 -5.43
C GLY A 3 25.59 -12.98 -5.42
N ARG A 4 25.24 -13.49 -4.24
CA ARG A 4 24.63 -14.80 -4.01
C ARG A 4 23.12 -14.72 -4.23
N LEU A 5 22.58 -15.71 -4.93
CA LEU A 5 21.12 -15.90 -5.05
C LEU A 5 20.52 -16.41 -3.73
N ALA A 6 19.28 -16.01 -3.40
CA ALA A 6 18.60 -16.44 -2.18
C ALA A 6 18.56 -17.98 -2.02
N SER A 7 18.37 -18.69 -3.12
CA SER A 7 18.33 -20.16 -3.17
C SER A 7 19.66 -20.85 -2.83
N GLU A 8 20.76 -20.11 -2.78
CA GLU A 8 22.09 -20.64 -2.46
C GLU A 8 22.41 -20.60 -0.96
N TYR A 9 21.64 -19.83 -0.18
CA TYR A 9 21.78 -19.74 1.27
C TYR A 9 21.57 -21.11 1.95
N PRO A 10 22.44 -21.50 2.91
CA PRO A 10 22.26 -22.74 3.67
C PRO A 10 20.87 -22.85 4.31
N SER A 11 20.36 -21.75 4.87
CA SER A 11 19.02 -21.73 5.48
C SER A 11 17.90 -21.93 4.46
N TRP A 12 18.05 -21.42 3.23
CA TRP A 12 17.11 -21.69 2.14
C TRP A 12 17.05 -23.17 1.79
N LYS A 13 18.22 -23.81 1.59
CA LYS A 13 18.30 -25.24 1.28
C LYS A 13 17.71 -26.10 2.40
N LYS A 14 17.93 -25.70 3.66
CA LYS A 14 17.33 -26.36 4.82
C LYS A 14 15.81 -26.19 4.85
N LEU A 15 15.29 -25.00 4.53
CA LEU A 15 13.83 -24.79 4.42
C LEU A 15 13.20 -25.65 3.33
N GLN A 16 13.88 -25.79 2.17
CA GLN A 16 13.42 -26.68 1.11
C GLN A 16 13.38 -28.14 1.59
N GLN A 17 14.42 -28.61 2.29
CA GLN A 17 14.44 -29.95 2.88
C GLN A 17 13.32 -30.17 3.89
N ILE A 18 13.07 -29.19 4.77
CA ILE A 18 11.96 -29.25 5.73
C ILE A 18 10.62 -29.31 4.98
N TYR A 19 10.41 -28.45 3.98
CA TYR A 19 9.20 -28.48 3.17
C TYR A 19 8.98 -29.85 2.50
N ASP A 20 9.99 -30.38 1.83
CA ASP A 20 9.90 -31.65 1.10
C ASP A 20 9.62 -32.84 2.03
N SER A 21 10.13 -32.82 3.27
CA SER A 21 10.02 -33.93 4.22
C SER A 21 8.87 -33.81 5.24
N GLU A 22 8.41 -32.59 5.53
CA GLU A 22 7.47 -32.33 6.63
C GLU A 22 6.13 -31.71 6.19
N LYS A 23 5.99 -31.18 4.96
CA LYS A 23 4.77 -30.44 4.57
C LYS A 23 3.45 -31.17 4.82
N SER A 24 3.43 -32.50 4.66
CA SER A 24 2.24 -33.34 4.87
C SER A 24 1.90 -33.54 6.35
N LYS A 25 2.85 -33.28 7.26
CA LYS A 25 2.70 -33.35 8.71
C LYS A 25 2.27 -32.01 9.33
N LEU A 26 2.39 -30.92 8.56
CA LEU A 26 1.96 -29.59 9.00
C LEU A 26 0.44 -29.47 8.84
N VAL A 27 -0.27 -29.85 9.91
CA VAL A 27 -1.73 -29.75 10.01
C VAL A 27 -2.06 -28.83 11.18
N LEU A 28 -2.68 -27.68 10.91
CA LEU A 28 -2.97 -26.64 11.92
C LEU A 28 -3.71 -27.21 13.13
N LYS A 29 -4.73 -28.04 12.90
CA LYS A 29 -5.48 -28.69 13.99
C LYS A 29 -4.57 -29.47 14.94
N ASP A 30 -3.60 -30.21 14.40
CA ASP A 30 -2.68 -31.02 15.19
C ASP A 30 -1.63 -30.14 15.87
N LEU A 31 -1.11 -29.13 15.17
CA LEU A 31 -0.14 -28.16 15.72
C LEU A 31 -0.71 -27.40 16.93
N PHE A 32 -1.99 -27.02 16.91
CA PHE A 32 -2.66 -26.40 18.06
C PHE A 32 -2.97 -27.41 19.17
N ALA A 33 -3.37 -28.65 18.84
CA ALA A 33 -3.65 -29.67 19.83
C ALA A 33 -2.39 -30.13 20.60
N GLN A 34 -1.24 -30.15 19.93
CA GLN A 34 0.04 -30.56 20.51
C GLN A 34 0.70 -29.47 21.36
N ASP A 35 0.38 -28.20 21.12
CA ASP A 35 0.95 -27.07 21.84
C ASP A 35 -0.13 -26.07 22.32
N PRO A 36 -0.64 -26.24 23.55
CA PRO A 36 -1.59 -25.29 24.15
C PRO A 36 -1.05 -23.86 24.28
N GLN A 37 0.27 -23.66 24.20
CA GLN A 37 0.92 -22.34 24.28
C GLN A 37 1.24 -21.76 22.90
N ARG A 38 0.77 -22.39 21.81
CA ARG A 38 1.08 -21.97 20.43
C ARG A 38 0.79 -20.51 20.16
N PHE A 39 -0.36 -19.99 20.61
CA PHE A 39 -0.68 -18.57 20.47
C PHE A 39 0.40 -17.68 21.11
N ALA A 40 0.81 -17.97 22.35
CA ALA A 40 1.81 -17.17 23.06
C ALA A 40 3.19 -17.21 22.38
N LYS A 41 3.55 -18.35 21.77
CA LYS A 41 4.83 -18.50 21.06
C LYS A 41 4.84 -17.87 19.67
N PHE A 42 3.71 -17.89 18.97
CA PHE A 42 3.56 -17.42 17.59
C PHE A 42 2.66 -16.19 17.51
N SER A 43 2.74 -15.32 18.50
CA SER A 43 2.21 -13.97 18.46
C SER A 43 3.20 -12.98 19.04
N LYS A 44 3.13 -11.73 18.58
CA LYS A 44 3.92 -10.62 19.12
C LYS A 44 3.04 -9.40 19.29
N GLU A 45 3.18 -8.76 20.43
CA GLU A 45 2.59 -7.46 20.69
C GLU A 45 3.64 -6.37 20.48
N TYR A 46 3.31 -5.38 19.67
CA TYR A 46 4.03 -4.12 19.61
C TYR A 46 3.29 -3.09 20.45
N VAL A 47 4.03 -2.38 21.29
CA VAL A 47 3.56 -1.21 22.04
C VAL A 47 4.57 -0.10 21.78
N SER A 48 4.10 1.06 21.29
CA SER A 48 4.96 2.22 21.12
C SER A 48 5.59 2.61 22.46
N GLN A 49 6.91 2.84 22.44
CA GLN A 49 7.66 3.25 23.64
C GLN A 49 7.55 4.76 23.89
N ASP A 50 7.36 5.50 22.80
CA ASP A 50 7.33 6.95 22.74
C ASP A 50 6.35 7.45 21.67
N GLY A 51 6.01 8.74 21.73
CA GLY A 51 5.00 9.34 20.86
C GLY A 51 3.57 8.91 21.21
N PRO A 52 2.64 8.93 20.24
CA PRO A 52 1.27 8.52 20.48
C PRO A 52 1.15 7.03 20.83
N PRO A 53 0.17 6.65 21.66
CA PRO A 53 -0.05 5.26 22.03
C PRO A 53 -0.54 4.47 20.81
N VAL A 54 0.27 3.50 20.39
CA VAL A 54 -0.05 2.55 19.34
C VAL A 54 0.24 1.15 19.86
N THR A 55 -0.72 0.24 19.66
CA THR A 55 -0.59 -1.16 20.02
C THR A 55 -1.04 -2.05 18.86
N PHE A 56 -0.25 -3.05 18.51
CA PHE A 56 -0.63 -4.13 17.59
C PHE A 56 -0.42 -5.46 18.26
N LEU A 57 -1.39 -6.36 18.10
CA LEU A 57 -1.14 -7.79 18.23
C LEU A 57 -1.04 -8.38 16.82
N LEU A 58 0.12 -8.94 16.48
CA LEU A 58 0.30 -9.81 15.32
C LEU A 58 0.22 -11.27 15.80
N ASP A 59 -0.91 -11.92 15.56
CA ASP A 59 -1.07 -13.38 15.72
C ASP A 59 -0.75 -14.06 14.39
N TYR A 60 0.36 -14.79 14.36
CA TYR A 60 0.79 -15.62 13.24
C TYR A 60 0.78 -17.12 13.60
N SER A 61 0.03 -17.50 14.64
CA SER A 61 -0.06 -18.89 15.13
C SER A 61 -0.85 -19.82 14.19
N LYS A 62 -1.77 -19.28 13.40
CA LYS A 62 -2.54 -20.01 12.37
C LYS A 62 -1.79 -20.13 11.04
N ASN A 63 -0.46 -20.24 11.12
CA ASN A 63 0.41 -20.56 9.99
C ASN A 63 1.01 -21.96 10.15
N LEU A 64 1.35 -22.56 9.01
CA LEU A 64 1.95 -23.88 8.83
C LEU A 64 3.45 -23.82 9.14
N ILE A 65 3.76 -23.44 10.38
CA ILE A 65 5.13 -23.24 10.87
C ILE A 65 5.29 -23.89 12.25
N THR A 66 6.50 -24.36 12.51
CA THR A 66 6.98 -24.83 13.83
C THR A 66 8.16 -23.96 14.26
N GLU A 67 8.61 -24.11 15.50
CA GLU A 67 9.77 -23.37 16.01
C GLU A 67 11.04 -23.65 15.17
N PRO A 68 11.35 -24.90 14.77
CA PRO A 68 12.46 -25.16 13.85
C PRO A 68 12.36 -24.44 12.50
N ILE A 69 11.14 -24.34 11.93
CA ILE A 69 10.90 -23.60 10.69
C ILE A 69 11.15 -22.10 10.92
N LEU A 70 10.55 -21.52 11.97
CA LEU A 70 10.72 -20.10 12.30
C LEU A 70 12.19 -19.74 12.55
N GLN A 71 12.93 -20.57 13.31
CA GLN A 71 14.35 -20.34 13.55
C GLN A 71 15.17 -20.42 12.25
N THR A 72 14.82 -21.30 11.33
CA THR A 72 15.51 -21.39 10.03
C THR A 72 15.18 -20.20 9.12
N LEU A 73 13.93 -19.71 9.14
CA LEU A 73 13.55 -18.46 8.47
C LEU A 73 14.30 -17.24 9.02
N LEU A 74 14.46 -17.16 10.35
CA LEU A 74 15.25 -16.11 10.99
C LEU A 74 16.73 -16.19 10.62
N SER A 75 17.29 -17.40 10.52
CA SER A 75 18.65 -17.60 10.00
C SER A 75 18.79 -17.17 8.54
N LEU A 76 17.79 -17.42 7.69
CA LEU A 76 17.77 -16.92 6.31
C LEU A 76 17.82 -15.38 6.27
N ALA A 77 17.05 -14.68 7.11
CA ALA A 77 17.11 -13.22 7.20
C ALA A 77 18.50 -12.70 7.60
N ARG A 78 19.18 -13.39 8.51
CA ARG A 78 20.56 -13.06 8.92
C ARG A 78 21.57 -13.34 7.80
N GLU A 79 21.45 -14.48 7.12
CA GLU A 79 22.30 -14.85 5.98
C GLU A 79 22.14 -13.88 4.80
N ALA A 80 20.94 -13.32 4.62
CA ALA A 80 20.64 -12.27 3.64
C ALA A 80 21.04 -10.86 4.09
N GLU A 81 21.61 -10.71 5.29
CA GLU A 81 22.09 -9.44 5.84
C GLU A 81 20.98 -8.38 5.99
N VAL A 82 19.75 -8.79 6.35
CA VAL A 82 18.59 -7.87 6.50
C VAL A 82 18.90 -6.71 7.45
N GLU A 83 19.55 -6.98 8.59
CA GLU A 83 19.94 -5.96 9.56
C GLU A 83 20.94 -4.95 8.96
N THR A 84 21.92 -5.44 8.20
CA THR A 84 22.88 -4.58 7.50
C THR A 84 22.19 -3.67 6.49
N TYR A 85 21.36 -4.22 5.59
CA TYR A 85 20.66 -3.39 4.58
C TYR A 85 19.67 -2.41 5.21
N ARG A 86 19.03 -2.81 6.32
CA ARG A 86 18.18 -1.90 7.10
C ARG A 86 19.01 -0.72 7.57
N ASP A 87 20.13 -0.97 8.23
CA ASP A 87 20.96 0.11 8.78
C ASP A 87 21.48 1.03 7.66
N LYS A 88 21.80 0.47 6.49
CA LYS A 88 22.13 1.23 5.27
C LYS A 88 21.00 2.14 4.79
N MET A 89 19.77 1.62 4.73
CA MET A 89 18.59 2.43 4.39
C MET A 89 18.46 3.61 5.35
N PHE A 90 18.54 3.35 6.65
CA PHE A 90 18.43 4.39 7.68
C PHE A 90 19.63 5.34 7.75
N ALA A 91 20.79 4.99 7.18
CA ALA A 91 21.95 5.87 7.11
C ALA A 91 21.90 6.84 5.91
N GLY A 92 21.05 6.57 4.93
CA GLY A 92 21.02 7.29 3.65
C GLY A 92 21.93 6.69 2.59
N GLU A 93 22.44 5.46 2.76
CA GLU A 93 23.22 4.81 1.70
C GLU A 93 22.36 4.57 0.45
N HIS A 94 23.01 4.61 -0.71
CA HIS A 94 22.38 4.41 -2.01
C HIS A 94 22.03 2.94 -2.28
N ILE A 95 21.02 2.44 -1.57
CA ILE A 95 20.57 1.05 -1.69
C ILE A 95 19.66 0.80 -2.89
N ASN A 96 19.16 1.85 -3.56
CA ASN A 96 18.56 1.78 -4.88
C ASN A 96 19.69 1.86 -5.93
N THR A 97 20.29 0.71 -6.22
CA THR A 97 21.55 0.63 -6.98
C THR A 97 21.39 0.86 -8.48
N SER A 98 20.20 0.65 -9.05
CA SER A 98 19.96 0.87 -10.48
C SER A 98 19.82 2.34 -10.85
N GLU A 99 19.38 3.17 -9.90
CA GLU A 99 19.18 4.61 -10.10
C GLU A 99 20.21 5.45 -9.32
N ASP A 100 21.11 4.80 -8.56
CA ASP A 100 22.08 5.43 -7.67
C ASP A 100 21.43 6.45 -6.70
N ARG A 101 20.45 5.99 -5.92
CA ARG A 101 19.70 6.83 -4.98
C ARG A 101 19.65 6.23 -3.58
N ALA A 102 19.65 7.10 -2.59
CA ALA A 102 19.18 6.78 -1.25
C ALA A 102 17.68 6.41 -1.26
N VAL A 103 17.23 5.76 -0.18
CA VAL A 103 15.83 5.36 0.01
C VAL A 103 15.39 5.78 1.40
N LEU A 104 14.69 6.91 1.49
CA LEU A 104 14.59 7.66 2.74
C LEU A 104 13.17 8.12 3.09
N HIS A 105 12.15 7.31 2.80
CA HIS A 105 10.80 7.59 3.30
C HIS A 105 10.75 7.66 4.85
N VAL A 106 11.67 6.99 5.55
CA VAL A 106 11.87 7.13 7.00
C VAL A 106 12.34 8.54 7.42
N ALA A 107 13.05 9.28 6.56
CA ALA A 107 13.49 10.65 6.86
C ALA A 107 12.32 11.64 6.89
N LEU A 108 11.27 11.39 6.10
CA LEU A 108 10.05 12.22 6.02
C LEU A 108 9.26 12.26 7.33
N ARG A 109 9.50 11.28 8.20
CA ARG A 109 8.83 11.07 9.47
C ARG A 109 9.82 10.91 10.62
N ASN A 110 11.07 11.32 10.42
CA ASN A 110 12.10 11.26 11.45
C ASN A 110 12.01 12.48 12.39
N PHE A 111 11.76 12.23 13.67
CA PHE A 111 11.72 13.26 14.71
C PHE A 111 13.08 13.39 15.43
N ASN A 112 14.16 13.43 14.66
CA ASN A 112 15.57 13.56 15.09
C ASN A 112 16.18 12.33 15.81
N ASP A 113 15.55 11.16 15.74
CA ASP A 113 16.11 9.92 16.32
C ASP A 113 17.11 9.22 15.40
N PHE A 114 17.01 9.46 14.08
CA PHE A 114 17.92 8.87 13.10
C PHE A 114 18.89 9.92 12.56
N GLN A 115 20.18 9.61 12.63
CA GLN A 115 21.23 10.37 11.96
C GLN A 115 21.31 9.88 10.51
N ILE A 116 20.88 10.71 9.57
CA ILE A 116 20.78 10.36 8.15
C ILE A 116 21.64 11.36 7.36
N GLN A 117 22.56 10.85 6.56
CA GLN A 117 23.48 11.67 5.76
C GLN A 117 23.09 11.58 4.28
N GLU A 118 22.21 12.48 3.84
CA GLU A 118 21.82 12.59 2.43
C GLU A 118 21.32 14.01 2.14
N ALA A 119 21.51 14.49 0.90
CA ALA A 119 21.09 15.82 0.50
C ALA A 119 19.57 16.00 0.65
N GLY A 120 19.15 17.17 1.15
CA GLY A 120 17.74 17.52 1.33
C GLY A 120 17.06 16.95 2.58
N VAL A 121 17.71 16.07 3.35
CA VAL A 121 17.12 15.55 4.61
C VAL A 121 16.86 16.66 5.63
N ASN A 122 17.76 17.65 5.72
CA ASN A 122 17.61 18.81 6.60
C ASN A 122 16.49 19.79 6.15
N GLU A 123 15.99 19.66 4.93
CA GLU A 123 14.92 20.49 4.37
C GLU A 123 13.51 19.94 4.72
N VAL A 124 13.40 18.67 5.13
CA VAL A 124 12.13 17.99 5.45
C VAL A 124 11.27 18.79 6.42
N GLN A 125 11.86 19.24 7.52
CA GLN A 125 11.13 19.99 8.56
C GLN A 125 10.59 21.34 8.03
N GLY A 126 11.32 21.99 7.12
CA GLY A 126 10.87 23.21 6.47
C GLY A 126 9.65 22.99 5.58
N VAL A 127 9.64 21.89 4.79
CA VAL A 127 8.48 21.51 3.97
C VAL A 127 7.28 21.14 4.84
N LEU A 128 7.48 20.39 5.93
CA LEU A 128 6.42 20.04 6.86
C LEU A 128 5.82 21.28 7.55
N ALA A 129 6.65 22.25 7.93
CA ALA A 129 6.19 23.53 8.46
C ALA A 129 5.37 24.32 7.43
N HIS A 130 5.80 24.32 6.16
CA HIS A 130 5.06 24.96 5.08
C HIS A 130 3.70 24.27 4.81
N ILE A 131 3.63 22.94 4.86
CA ILE A 131 2.37 22.19 4.79
C ILE A 131 1.44 22.61 5.94
N LYS A 132 1.97 22.76 7.16
CA LYS A 132 1.19 23.22 8.31
C LYS A 132 0.59 24.60 8.06
N GLU A 133 1.42 25.58 7.73
CA GLU A 133 0.98 26.96 7.47
C GLU A 133 -0.10 27.01 6.39
N PHE A 134 0.14 26.35 5.24
CA PHE A 134 -0.80 26.36 4.13
C PHE A 134 -2.12 25.68 4.50
N THR A 135 -2.06 24.51 5.14
CA THR A 135 -3.27 23.76 5.51
C THR A 135 -4.09 24.52 6.54
N GLU A 136 -3.47 25.20 7.50
CA GLU A 136 -4.15 26.07 8.46
C GLU A 136 -4.81 27.27 7.76
N ALA A 137 -4.13 27.91 6.82
CA ALA A 137 -4.68 29.03 6.03
C ALA A 137 -5.93 28.60 5.23
N VAL A 138 -5.89 27.45 4.56
CA VAL A 138 -7.04 26.92 3.81
C VAL A 138 -8.17 26.50 4.75
N ARG A 139 -7.88 25.70 5.78
CA ARG A 139 -8.90 25.13 6.67
C ARG A 139 -9.58 26.17 7.55
N SER A 140 -8.89 27.24 7.94
CA SER A 140 -9.47 28.39 8.66
C SER A 140 -10.30 29.30 7.76
N GLY A 141 -10.17 29.15 6.44
CA GLY A 141 -10.79 30.02 5.45
C GLY A 141 -10.07 31.36 5.27
N ALA A 142 -8.87 31.54 5.82
CA ALA A 142 -8.02 32.70 5.57
C ALA A 142 -7.54 32.74 4.11
N TRP A 143 -7.22 31.58 3.53
CA TRP A 143 -6.99 31.45 2.09
C TRP A 143 -8.31 31.67 1.34
N LYS A 144 -8.30 32.65 0.43
CA LYS A 144 -9.45 33.02 -0.38
C LYS A 144 -9.25 32.66 -1.84
N GLY A 145 -10.33 32.18 -2.47
CA GLY A 145 -10.43 32.09 -3.92
C GLY A 145 -10.43 33.46 -4.59
N TYR A 146 -10.52 33.47 -5.91
CA TYR A 146 -10.36 34.68 -6.72
C TYR A 146 -11.45 35.73 -6.47
N THR A 147 -12.63 35.32 -6.02
CA THR A 147 -13.77 36.19 -5.65
C THR A 147 -13.81 36.56 -4.17
N GLY A 148 -12.84 36.12 -3.36
CA GLY A 148 -12.80 36.38 -1.92
C GLY A 148 -13.53 35.33 -1.06
N LYS A 149 -14.17 34.32 -1.66
CA LYS A 149 -14.78 33.19 -0.94
C LYS A 149 -13.73 32.25 -0.36
N SER A 150 -14.05 31.58 0.74
CA SER A 150 -13.19 30.53 1.32
C SER A 150 -13.27 29.25 0.50
N ILE A 151 -12.18 28.49 0.46
CA ILE A 151 -12.11 27.19 -0.19
C ILE A 151 -12.90 26.16 0.62
N ASN A 152 -13.76 25.40 -0.05
CA ASN A 152 -14.53 24.29 0.53
C ASN A 152 -14.39 22.99 -0.27
N THR A 153 -13.64 23.00 -1.37
CA THR A 153 -13.37 21.83 -2.19
C THR A 153 -11.88 21.78 -2.54
N ILE A 154 -11.27 20.61 -2.40
CA ILE A 154 -9.93 20.32 -2.90
C ILE A 154 -9.99 19.20 -3.94
N VAL A 155 -9.14 19.30 -4.96
CA VAL A 155 -9.00 18.28 -6.01
C VAL A 155 -7.52 17.94 -6.15
N ASN A 156 -7.13 16.75 -5.69
CA ASN A 156 -5.79 16.22 -5.91
C ASN A 156 -5.71 15.62 -7.32
N ILE A 157 -4.78 16.09 -8.15
CA ILE A 157 -4.54 15.57 -9.49
C ILE A 157 -3.16 14.90 -9.52
N GLY A 158 -3.13 13.58 -9.62
CA GLY A 158 -1.90 12.77 -9.57
C GLY A 158 -2.21 11.32 -9.90
N ILE A 159 -1.22 10.51 -10.26
CA ILE A 159 -1.42 9.08 -10.58
C ILE A 159 -0.42 8.19 -9.84
N GLY A 160 -0.83 6.96 -9.54
CA GLY A 160 -0.01 5.98 -8.83
C GLY A 160 0.33 6.46 -7.43
N GLY A 161 1.63 6.64 -7.16
CA GLY A 161 2.12 7.07 -5.84
C GLY A 161 1.66 8.46 -5.40
N SER A 162 1.34 9.33 -6.37
CA SER A 162 0.77 10.66 -6.13
C SER A 162 -0.75 10.67 -5.88
N ASP A 163 -1.38 9.49 -5.82
CA ASP A 163 -2.83 9.32 -5.71
C ASP A 163 -3.23 8.31 -4.63
N LEU A 164 -2.78 7.07 -4.76
CA LEU A 164 -3.26 5.94 -3.95
C LEU A 164 -3.04 6.14 -2.45
N GLY A 165 -1.89 6.70 -2.05
CA GLY A 165 -1.59 7.03 -0.65
C GLY A 165 -2.57 8.06 -0.08
N PRO A 166 -2.66 9.26 -0.67
CA PRO A 166 -3.66 10.26 -0.31
C PRO A 166 -5.11 9.75 -0.28
N VAL A 167 -5.55 9.01 -1.30
CA VAL A 167 -6.90 8.41 -1.36
C VAL A 167 -7.12 7.46 -0.18
N MET A 168 -6.21 6.51 0.02
CA MET A 168 -6.36 5.49 1.07
C MET A 168 -6.37 6.12 2.46
N VAL A 169 -5.46 7.05 2.75
CA VAL A 169 -5.37 7.65 4.08
C VAL A 169 -6.56 8.55 4.39
N THR A 170 -7.03 9.35 3.44
CA THR A 170 -8.20 10.22 3.66
C THR A 170 -9.50 9.43 3.83
N GLU A 171 -9.65 8.30 3.14
CA GLU A 171 -10.76 7.37 3.37
C GLU A 171 -10.63 6.65 4.72
N ALA A 172 -9.44 6.16 5.07
CA ALA A 172 -9.15 5.48 6.34
C ALA A 172 -9.38 6.37 7.57
N LEU A 173 -9.05 7.67 7.45
CA LEU A 173 -9.13 8.66 8.52
C LEU A 173 -10.32 9.62 8.38
N LYS A 174 -11.34 9.24 7.61
CA LYS A 174 -12.52 10.06 7.35
C LYS A 174 -13.28 10.48 8.62
N THR A 175 -13.13 9.76 9.72
CA THR A 175 -13.68 10.18 11.04
C THR A 175 -13.06 11.49 11.52
N TYR A 176 -11.80 11.75 11.20
CA TYR A 176 -11.02 12.92 11.62
C TYR A 176 -11.08 14.08 10.61
N SER A 177 -11.85 13.95 9.54
CA SER A 177 -11.88 14.96 8.49
C SER A 177 -12.67 16.21 8.88
N LYS A 178 -12.26 17.35 8.30
CA LYS A 178 -13.08 18.56 8.26
C LYS A 178 -14.26 18.32 7.31
N ARG A 179 -15.45 18.08 7.88
CA ARG A 179 -16.64 17.59 7.14
C ARG A 179 -17.19 18.54 6.09
N ASP A 180 -16.92 19.83 6.22
CA ASP A 180 -17.29 20.89 5.29
C ASP A 180 -16.22 21.18 4.22
N LEU A 181 -15.16 20.36 4.15
CA LEU A 181 -14.16 20.37 3.08
C LEU A 181 -14.31 19.11 2.22
N ASN A 182 -14.81 19.28 1.00
CA ASN A 182 -14.92 18.19 0.04
C ASN A 182 -13.53 17.88 -0.54
N ALA A 183 -13.21 16.60 -0.70
CA ALA A 183 -11.97 16.15 -1.31
C ALA A 183 -12.24 15.19 -2.46
N TYR A 184 -11.68 15.50 -3.62
CA TYR A 184 -11.71 14.67 -4.82
C TYR A 184 -10.28 14.31 -5.24
N PHE A 185 -10.14 13.17 -5.91
CA PHE A 185 -8.87 12.63 -6.34
C PHE A 185 -8.98 12.19 -7.80
N VAL A 186 -8.33 12.92 -8.70
CA VAL A 186 -8.35 12.68 -10.14
C VAL A 186 -7.01 12.09 -10.57
N SER A 187 -7.05 10.88 -11.11
CA SER A 187 -5.85 10.14 -11.48
C SER A 187 -5.86 9.62 -12.91
N ASN A 188 -6.92 8.90 -13.29
CA ASN A 188 -7.06 8.35 -14.63
C ASN A 188 -7.04 9.44 -15.73
N ILE A 189 -6.44 9.13 -16.88
CA ILE A 189 -6.45 9.96 -18.10
C ILE A 189 -7.76 9.83 -18.90
N ASP A 190 -8.57 8.82 -18.58
CA ASP A 190 -9.97 8.79 -19.02
C ASP A 190 -10.66 10.10 -18.62
N GLY A 191 -11.07 10.88 -19.62
CA GLY A 191 -11.67 12.20 -19.44
C GLY A 191 -12.92 12.20 -18.56
N THR A 192 -13.58 11.03 -18.39
CA THR A 192 -14.68 10.84 -17.44
C THR A 192 -14.29 11.28 -16.03
N HIS A 193 -13.07 10.96 -15.58
CA HIS A 193 -12.67 11.18 -14.19
C HIS A 193 -12.60 12.67 -13.85
N ILE A 194 -11.93 13.47 -14.68
CA ILE A 194 -11.87 14.92 -14.50
C ILE A 194 -13.22 15.57 -14.80
N ALA A 195 -13.96 15.12 -15.82
CA ALA A 195 -15.23 15.72 -16.19
C ALA A 195 -16.30 15.59 -15.09
N GLU A 196 -16.48 14.40 -14.51
CA GLU A 196 -17.44 14.20 -13.40
C GLU A 196 -17.01 14.96 -12.14
N THR A 197 -15.71 15.01 -11.86
CA THR A 197 -15.19 15.76 -10.70
C THR A 197 -15.49 17.25 -10.85
N LEU A 198 -15.21 17.83 -12.02
CA LEU A 198 -15.44 19.27 -12.27
C LEU A 198 -16.92 19.66 -12.23
N ARG A 199 -17.85 18.74 -12.56
CA ARG A 199 -19.30 18.98 -12.39
C ARG A 199 -19.72 19.17 -10.93
N ALA A 200 -18.97 18.60 -10.00
CA ALA A 200 -19.20 18.78 -8.57
C ALA A 200 -18.43 19.98 -7.98
N CYS A 201 -17.61 20.67 -8.76
CA CYS A 201 -16.74 21.75 -8.32
C CYS A 201 -17.33 23.14 -8.64
N ASP A 202 -17.03 24.11 -7.78
CA ASP A 202 -17.26 25.54 -8.01
C ASP A 202 -15.90 26.24 -8.24
N PRO A 203 -15.67 26.93 -9.39
CA PRO A 203 -14.40 27.57 -9.67
C PRO A 203 -14.02 28.66 -8.65
N GLU A 204 -14.97 29.23 -7.90
CA GLU A 204 -14.71 30.23 -6.87
C GLU A 204 -14.18 29.63 -5.55
N THR A 205 -14.45 28.36 -5.27
CA THR A 205 -14.17 27.72 -3.96
C THR A 205 -13.40 26.40 -4.05
N THR A 206 -12.87 26.06 -5.24
CA THR A 206 -12.11 24.84 -5.48
C THR A 206 -10.61 25.10 -5.56
N LEU A 207 -9.81 24.35 -4.81
CA LEU A 207 -8.35 24.36 -4.85
C LEU A 207 -7.83 23.06 -5.50
N PHE A 208 -7.03 23.19 -6.55
CA PHE A 208 -6.38 22.09 -7.25
C PHE A 208 -4.96 21.88 -6.74
N ILE A 209 -4.61 20.63 -6.47
CA ILE A 209 -3.30 20.20 -5.99
C ILE A 209 -2.68 19.32 -7.07
N ILE A 210 -1.65 19.80 -7.76
CA ILE A 210 -1.01 19.08 -8.86
C ILE A 210 0.18 18.27 -8.32
N ALA A 211 0.00 16.96 -8.22
CA ALA A 211 0.93 16.04 -7.57
C ALA A 211 1.75 15.25 -8.61
N SER A 212 2.92 15.77 -8.99
CA SER A 212 3.82 15.10 -9.93
C SER A 212 5.28 15.44 -9.66
N LYS A 213 6.09 14.41 -9.37
CA LYS A 213 7.54 14.53 -9.12
C LYS A 213 8.23 15.29 -10.25
N THR A 214 8.06 14.84 -11.48
CA THR A 214 8.71 15.43 -12.65
C THR A 214 7.97 16.63 -13.21
N PHE A 215 6.69 16.78 -12.87
CA PHE A 215 5.76 17.73 -13.48
C PHE A 215 5.61 17.54 -15.00
N THR A 216 5.87 16.33 -15.48
CA THR A 216 5.80 15.96 -16.90
C THR A 216 5.00 14.69 -17.16
N THR A 217 4.43 14.07 -16.12
CA THR A 217 3.58 12.88 -16.24
C THR A 217 2.38 13.21 -17.13
N GLN A 218 2.25 12.48 -18.26
CA GLN A 218 1.30 12.82 -19.32
C GLN A 218 -0.14 12.90 -18.81
N GLU A 219 -0.55 11.91 -18.00
CA GLU A 219 -1.88 11.80 -17.43
C GLU A 219 -2.16 12.99 -16.50
N THR A 220 -1.26 13.24 -15.55
CA THR A 220 -1.39 14.33 -14.56
C THR A 220 -1.41 15.71 -15.21
N ILE A 221 -0.50 15.98 -16.16
CA ILE A 221 -0.39 17.31 -16.79
C ILE A 221 -1.55 17.57 -17.76
N THR A 222 -2.06 16.55 -18.45
CA THR A 222 -3.28 16.69 -19.26
C THR A 222 -4.46 17.05 -18.36
N ASN A 223 -4.69 16.28 -17.28
CA ASN A 223 -5.77 16.57 -16.33
C ASN A 223 -5.62 17.95 -15.67
N ALA A 224 -4.41 18.34 -15.27
CA ALA A 224 -4.13 19.66 -14.70
C ALA A 224 -4.44 20.78 -15.70
N THR A 225 -4.07 20.59 -16.97
CA THR A 225 -4.36 21.56 -18.04
C THR A 225 -5.85 21.68 -18.28
N THR A 226 -6.59 20.57 -18.33
CA THR A 226 -8.06 20.56 -18.42
C THR A 226 -8.71 21.29 -17.24
N ALA A 227 -8.26 21.04 -16.01
CA ALA A 227 -8.75 21.75 -14.82
C ALA A 227 -8.45 23.26 -14.89
N ARG A 228 -7.25 23.64 -15.35
CA ARG A 228 -6.85 25.05 -15.52
C ARG A 228 -7.69 25.74 -16.58
N GLU A 229 -7.93 25.09 -17.72
CA GLU A 229 -8.79 25.61 -18.78
C GLU A 229 -10.21 25.81 -18.29
N TRP A 230 -10.79 24.80 -17.63
CA TRP A 230 -12.10 24.89 -16.98
C TRP A 230 -12.17 26.07 -16.01
N PHE A 231 -11.18 26.23 -15.13
CA PHE A 231 -11.12 27.33 -14.18
C PHE A 231 -11.08 28.70 -14.88
N LEU A 232 -10.24 28.83 -15.91
CA LEU A 232 -10.10 30.08 -16.68
C LEU A 232 -11.33 30.42 -17.53
N THR A 233 -12.21 29.46 -17.83
CA THR A 233 -13.51 29.79 -18.44
C THR A 233 -14.35 30.70 -17.55
N SER A 234 -14.19 30.63 -16.22
CA SER A 234 -14.91 31.45 -15.25
C SER A 234 -14.08 32.62 -14.72
N ALA A 235 -12.84 32.35 -14.28
CA ALA A 235 -11.98 33.36 -13.68
C ALA A 235 -11.44 34.40 -14.69
N LYS A 236 -11.32 34.03 -15.98
CA LYS A 236 -10.80 34.81 -17.12
C LYS A 236 -9.36 35.31 -17.01
N ASP A 237 -8.93 35.79 -15.85
CA ASP A 237 -7.58 36.26 -15.57
C ASP A 237 -6.66 35.12 -15.13
N LYS A 238 -5.53 34.97 -15.82
CA LYS A 238 -4.49 33.98 -15.51
C LYS A 238 -3.81 34.22 -14.17
N THR A 239 -3.80 35.45 -13.66
CA THR A 239 -3.20 35.73 -12.34
C THR A 239 -3.92 35.00 -11.20
N HIS A 240 -5.19 34.63 -11.39
CA HIS A 240 -5.98 33.90 -10.41
C HIS A 240 -5.59 32.43 -10.25
N VAL A 241 -4.79 31.86 -11.17
CA VAL A 241 -4.26 30.48 -11.05
C VAL A 241 -3.49 30.31 -9.74
N ALA A 242 -2.70 31.32 -9.32
CA ALA A 242 -1.95 31.27 -8.07
C ALA A 242 -2.81 31.19 -6.79
N LYS A 243 -4.13 31.42 -6.87
CA LYS A 243 -5.06 31.24 -5.74
C LYS A 243 -5.75 29.87 -5.72
N HIS A 244 -5.72 29.15 -6.83
CA HIS A 244 -6.50 27.93 -7.04
C HIS A 244 -5.66 26.73 -7.44
N PHE A 245 -4.36 26.89 -7.64
CA PHE A 245 -3.45 25.81 -8.00
C PHE A 245 -2.18 25.85 -7.14
N VAL A 246 -1.85 24.69 -6.57
CA VAL A 246 -0.59 24.42 -5.88
C VAL A 246 0.09 23.19 -6.49
N ALA A 247 1.39 23.07 -6.33
CA ALA A 247 2.17 21.97 -6.91
C ALA A 247 2.95 21.20 -5.86
N LEU A 248 2.96 19.87 -5.98
CA LEU A 248 3.83 18.98 -5.22
C LEU A 248 4.85 18.43 -6.22
N SER A 249 6.05 18.98 -6.24
CA SER A 249 7.01 18.70 -7.32
C SER A 249 8.45 19.06 -6.96
N THR A 250 9.39 18.56 -7.76
CA THR A 250 10.80 18.94 -7.71
C THR A 250 11.19 19.87 -8.88
N ASN A 251 10.26 20.18 -9.79
CA ASN A 251 10.53 20.90 -11.04
C ASN A 251 9.97 22.33 -11.04
N THR A 252 10.68 23.25 -10.38
CA THR A 252 10.28 24.66 -10.24
C THR A 252 9.99 25.32 -11.59
N LYS A 253 10.79 25.03 -12.61
CA LYS A 253 10.62 25.61 -13.95
C LYS A 253 9.26 25.25 -14.54
N ALA A 254 8.93 23.96 -14.61
CA ALA A 254 7.66 23.51 -15.17
C ALA A 254 6.45 23.98 -14.34
N VAL A 255 6.57 24.04 -13.02
CA VAL A 255 5.53 24.57 -12.12
C VAL A 255 5.24 26.04 -12.40
N THR A 256 6.28 26.87 -12.50
CA THR A 256 6.12 28.30 -12.79
C THR A 256 5.65 28.57 -14.22
N GLU A 257 6.10 27.79 -15.22
CA GLU A 257 5.59 27.84 -16.60
C GLU A 257 4.10 27.47 -16.69
N PHE A 258 3.61 26.60 -15.79
CA PHE A 258 2.19 26.28 -15.70
C PHE A 258 1.34 27.43 -15.12
N GLY A 259 1.97 28.39 -14.42
CA GLY A 259 1.33 29.55 -13.80
C GLY A 259 1.12 29.43 -12.28
N ILE A 260 1.73 28.44 -11.64
CA ILE A 260 1.69 28.28 -10.18
C ILE A 260 2.82 29.10 -9.56
N SER A 261 2.51 29.83 -8.47
CA SER A 261 3.50 30.58 -7.70
C SER A 261 4.55 29.64 -7.11
N SER A 262 5.82 30.04 -7.10
CA SER A 262 6.88 29.27 -6.44
C SER A 262 6.63 29.09 -4.94
N ALA A 263 5.96 30.07 -4.29
CA ALA A 263 5.53 29.97 -2.90
C ALA A 263 4.45 28.90 -2.68
N ASN A 264 3.77 28.45 -3.74
CA ASN A 264 2.76 27.40 -3.69
C ASN A 264 3.31 26.04 -4.17
N MET A 265 4.64 25.91 -4.25
CA MET A 265 5.30 24.67 -4.57
C MET A 265 5.81 24.01 -3.29
N PHE A 266 5.41 22.76 -3.09
CA PHE A 266 5.85 21.92 -1.98
C PHE A 266 6.86 20.91 -2.51
N GLN A 267 8.11 21.10 -2.12
CA GLN A 267 9.23 20.30 -2.60
C GLN A 267 9.27 18.92 -1.96
N PHE A 268 9.81 17.95 -2.70
CA PHE A 268 10.32 16.69 -2.16
C PHE A 268 11.53 16.24 -2.98
N TRP A 269 12.10 15.07 -2.68
CA TRP A 269 13.42 14.67 -3.19
C TRP A 269 13.38 13.38 -4.01
N ASP A 270 14.49 13.07 -4.68
CA ASP A 270 14.58 11.92 -5.56
C ASP A 270 14.59 10.57 -4.80
N TRP A 271 15.14 10.55 -3.58
CA TRP A 271 15.10 9.44 -2.62
C TRP A 271 13.70 9.15 -2.06
N VAL A 272 12.71 10.00 -2.37
CA VAL A 272 11.29 9.72 -2.14
C VAL A 272 10.73 8.93 -3.34
N GLY A 273 10.59 7.63 -3.15
CA GLY A 273 9.89 6.75 -4.10
C GLY A 273 8.39 7.04 -4.11
N GLY A 274 7.76 7.04 -5.29
CA GLY A 274 6.35 7.43 -5.45
C GLY A 274 5.39 6.64 -4.54
N ARG A 275 5.52 5.31 -4.51
CA ARG A 275 4.69 4.42 -3.66
C ARG A 275 4.96 4.56 -2.14
N TYR A 276 6.00 5.28 -1.75
CA TYR A 276 6.39 5.59 -0.37
C TYR A 276 6.31 7.11 -0.07
N SER A 277 5.54 7.88 -0.85
CA SER A 277 5.63 9.35 -0.85
C SER A 277 4.59 10.06 0.02
N LEU A 278 3.55 9.37 0.51
CA LEU A 278 2.43 10.00 1.23
C LEU A 278 2.86 10.78 2.49
N TRP A 279 4.04 10.48 3.01
CA TRP A 279 4.66 11.14 4.18
C TRP A 279 5.27 12.52 3.85
N SER A 280 5.48 12.81 2.57
CA SER A 280 6.13 14.04 2.08
C SER A 280 5.10 15.14 1.78
N ALA A 281 5.50 16.13 0.96
CA ALA A 281 4.60 17.06 0.28
C ALA A 281 3.37 16.40 -0.36
N ILE A 282 3.48 15.16 -0.87
CA ILE A 282 2.34 14.39 -1.41
C ILE A 282 1.20 14.23 -0.39
N GLY A 283 1.51 14.25 0.91
CA GLY A 283 0.53 14.23 1.99
C GLY A 283 -0.25 15.54 2.20
N LEU A 284 -0.05 16.58 1.38
CA LEU A 284 -0.75 17.86 1.53
C LEU A 284 -2.27 17.71 1.54
N SER A 285 -2.83 16.91 0.64
CA SER A 285 -4.28 16.64 0.59
C SER A 285 -4.76 15.88 1.83
N ILE A 286 -3.93 15.00 2.40
CA ILE A 286 -4.21 14.34 3.68
C ILE A 286 -4.32 15.40 4.78
N ALA A 287 -3.28 16.22 4.96
CA ALA A 287 -3.24 17.27 5.98
C ALA A 287 -4.37 18.30 5.82
N LEU A 288 -4.77 18.62 4.59
CA LEU A 288 -5.94 19.47 4.33
C LEU A 288 -7.23 18.82 4.82
N VAL A 289 -7.41 17.52 4.62
CA VAL A 289 -8.63 16.80 5.02
C VAL A 289 -8.70 16.60 6.53
N ILE A 290 -7.65 16.04 7.16
CA ILE A 290 -7.68 15.65 8.58
C ILE A 290 -7.08 16.70 9.53
N GLY A 291 -6.46 17.76 9.00
CA GLY A 291 -5.71 18.75 9.77
C GLY A 291 -4.27 18.33 10.02
N TYR A 292 -3.38 19.31 10.17
CA TYR A 292 -1.95 19.05 10.31
C TYR A 292 -1.62 18.23 11.56
N ASP A 293 -2.24 18.50 12.70
CA ASP A 293 -1.97 17.74 13.94
C ASP A 293 -2.22 16.24 13.73
N ASN A 294 -3.33 15.86 13.08
CA ASN A 294 -3.60 14.46 12.76
C ASN A 294 -2.62 13.90 11.70
N PHE A 295 -2.13 14.72 10.78
CA PHE A 295 -1.09 14.32 9.84
C PHE A 295 0.25 14.09 10.54
N GLU A 296 0.62 14.94 11.50
CA GLU A 296 1.81 14.73 12.33
C GLU A 296 1.69 13.47 13.19
N GLU A 297 0.52 13.17 13.75
CA GLU A 297 0.25 11.92 14.47
C GLU A 297 0.40 10.69 13.57
N LEU A 298 -0.02 10.78 12.31
CA LEU A 298 0.23 9.75 11.28
C LEU A 298 1.74 9.55 11.06
N LEU A 299 2.53 10.63 10.94
CA LEU A 299 3.98 10.55 10.83
C LEU A 299 4.62 9.91 12.07
N LYS A 300 4.22 10.33 13.28
CA LYS A 300 4.76 9.80 14.55
C LYS A 300 4.45 8.32 14.73
N GLY A 301 3.27 7.86 14.34
CA GLY A 301 2.93 6.44 14.38
C GLY A 301 3.85 5.61 13.49
N ALA A 302 4.08 6.07 12.26
CA ALA A 302 5.00 5.43 11.33
C ALA A 302 6.46 5.47 11.82
N HIS A 303 6.90 6.58 12.42
CA HIS A 303 8.19 6.70 13.10
C HIS A 303 8.38 5.68 14.23
N GLY A 304 7.35 5.46 15.06
CA GLY A 304 7.40 4.43 16.12
C GLY A 304 7.65 3.03 15.55
N MET A 305 7.01 2.70 14.42
CA MET A 305 7.26 1.43 13.72
C MET A 305 8.64 1.38 13.04
N ASP A 306 9.16 2.52 12.56
CA ASP A 306 10.54 2.62 12.08
C ASP A 306 11.54 2.30 13.19
N LYS A 307 11.34 2.84 14.41
CA LYS A 307 12.17 2.54 15.58
C LYS A 307 12.08 1.06 15.96
N HIS A 308 10.88 0.49 15.96
CA HIS A 308 10.68 -0.95 16.19
C HIS A 308 11.45 -1.79 15.17
N PHE A 309 11.28 -1.50 13.88
CA PHE A 309 11.97 -2.22 12.82
C PHE A 309 13.51 -2.12 12.94
N LYS A 310 14.01 -0.93 13.28
CA LYS A 310 15.44 -0.65 13.45
C LYS A 310 16.08 -1.35 14.65
N THR A 311 15.36 -1.49 15.76
CA THR A 311 15.97 -1.84 17.05
C THR A 311 15.54 -3.19 17.62
N ALA A 312 14.35 -3.68 17.26
CA ALA A 312 13.86 -4.96 17.78
C ALA A 312 14.68 -6.15 17.21
N PRO A 313 15.07 -7.12 18.06
CA PRO A 313 15.61 -8.39 17.60
C PRO A 313 14.70 -9.05 16.56
N LEU A 314 15.26 -9.69 15.53
CA LEU A 314 14.49 -10.22 14.39
C LEU A 314 13.33 -11.16 14.79
N ASP A 315 13.48 -11.91 15.89
CA ASP A 315 12.46 -12.82 16.44
C ASP A 315 11.33 -12.12 17.21
N GLN A 316 11.46 -10.81 17.47
CA GLN A 316 10.46 -9.93 18.07
C GLN A 316 10.01 -8.82 17.09
N ASN A 317 10.58 -8.79 15.88
CA ASN A 317 10.41 -7.72 14.92
C ASN A 317 9.22 -8.02 13.99
N LEU A 318 8.13 -7.28 14.18
CA LEU A 318 6.83 -7.54 13.53
C LEU A 318 6.92 -7.51 11.98
N PRO A 319 7.52 -6.47 11.35
CA PRO A 319 7.73 -6.48 9.90
C PRO A 319 8.51 -7.69 9.38
N VAL A 320 9.57 -8.10 10.11
CA VAL A 320 10.42 -9.23 9.73
C VAL A 320 9.65 -10.55 9.85
N LEU A 321 8.93 -10.77 10.94
CA LEU A 321 8.13 -11.97 11.13
C LEU A 321 7.05 -12.10 10.05
N LEU A 322 6.36 -10.99 9.73
CA LEU A 322 5.35 -10.96 8.68
C LEU A 322 5.96 -11.24 7.28
N ALA A 323 7.15 -10.70 7.01
CA ALA A 323 7.89 -10.95 5.77
C ALA A 323 8.30 -12.42 5.62
N LEU A 324 8.82 -13.02 6.68
CA LEU A 324 9.30 -14.41 6.70
C LEU A 324 8.15 -15.42 6.55
N VAL A 325 7.00 -15.16 7.18
CA VAL A 325 5.79 -15.97 6.97
C VAL A 325 5.34 -15.87 5.50
N GLY A 326 5.34 -14.67 4.91
CA GLY A 326 5.02 -14.50 3.50
C GLY A 326 5.98 -15.25 2.57
N LEU A 327 7.30 -15.19 2.84
CA LEU A 327 8.34 -15.89 2.09
C LEU A 327 8.15 -17.41 2.15
N TRP A 328 7.83 -17.95 3.33
CA TRP A 328 7.53 -19.37 3.50
C TRP A 328 6.45 -19.87 2.53
N TYR A 329 5.38 -19.09 2.36
CA TYR A 329 4.30 -19.46 1.45
C TYR A 329 4.61 -19.21 -0.02
N ASN A 330 5.21 -18.08 -0.33
CA ASN A 330 5.54 -17.70 -1.70
C ASN A 330 6.53 -18.68 -2.34
N ASP A 331 7.64 -18.95 -1.65
CA ASP A 331 8.79 -19.62 -2.23
C ASP A 331 8.78 -21.15 -2.07
N PHE A 332 8.18 -21.67 -0.99
CA PHE A 332 8.17 -23.12 -0.72
C PHE A 332 6.80 -23.74 -1.02
N TYR A 333 5.70 -23.12 -0.59
CA TYR A 333 4.35 -23.60 -0.95
C TYR A 333 3.91 -23.16 -2.37
N GLY A 334 4.60 -22.21 -2.99
CA GLY A 334 4.24 -21.70 -4.32
C GLY A 334 2.94 -20.88 -4.33
N ALA A 335 2.57 -20.28 -3.20
CA ALA A 335 1.38 -19.44 -3.10
C ALA A 335 1.60 -18.12 -3.87
N GLN A 336 0.97 -18.01 -5.05
CA GLN A 336 1.15 -16.86 -5.95
C GLN A 336 0.49 -15.57 -5.46
N THR A 337 -0.39 -15.63 -4.46
CA THR A 337 -1.20 -14.50 -4.03
C THR A 337 -1.20 -14.32 -2.53
N GLN A 338 -1.22 -13.07 -2.06
CA GLN A 338 -1.45 -12.70 -0.66
C GLN A 338 -2.75 -11.90 -0.56
N LEU A 339 -3.65 -12.32 0.35
CA LEU A 339 -4.94 -11.67 0.54
C LEU A 339 -4.90 -10.69 1.72
N LEU A 340 -5.35 -9.45 1.52
CA LEU A 340 -5.50 -8.44 2.58
C LEU A 340 -6.99 -8.23 2.90
N LEU A 341 -7.38 -8.45 4.16
CA LEU A 341 -8.77 -8.45 4.60
C LEU A 341 -8.96 -7.52 5.80
N PRO A 342 -9.05 -6.20 5.58
CA PRO A 342 -9.44 -5.29 6.64
C PRO A 342 -10.92 -5.46 6.98
N TYR A 343 -11.22 -5.83 8.23
CA TYR A 343 -12.56 -5.79 8.83
C TYR A 343 -12.82 -4.38 9.36
N ASP A 344 -12.71 -3.41 8.46
CA ASP A 344 -12.99 -1.99 8.68
C ASP A 344 -13.31 -1.34 7.34
N GLN A 345 -14.45 -0.64 7.26
CA GLN A 345 -14.92 -0.06 6.00
C GLN A 345 -14.13 1.19 5.59
N TYR A 346 -13.51 1.91 6.53
CA TYR A 346 -12.64 3.04 6.19
C TYR A 346 -11.35 2.55 5.52
N LEU A 347 -10.89 1.33 5.81
CA LEU A 347 -9.75 0.68 5.18
C LEU A 347 -10.05 0.01 3.82
N HIS A 348 -11.16 0.34 3.15
CA HIS A 348 -11.52 -0.31 1.87
C HIS A 348 -10.50 -0.15 0.75
N LYS A 349 -9.67 0.91 0.81
CA LYS A 349 -8.56 1.19 -0.13
C LYS A 349 -7.20 0.67 0.31
N PHE A 350 -7.12 -0.01 1.46
CA PHE A 350 -5.85 -0.51 1.99
C PHE A 350 -5.20 -1.55 1.07
N ALA A 351 -5.99 -2.47 0.51
CA ALA A 351 -5.50 -3.45 -0.45
C ALA A 351 -5.04 -2.78 -1.76
N ASP A 352 -5.80 -1.82 -2.28
CA ASP A 352 -5.44 -1.06 -3.49
C ASP A 352 -4.11 -0.30 -3.33
N TYR A 353 -3.88 0.29 -2.16
CA TYR A 353 -2.61 0.97 -1.85
C TYR A 353 -1.44 -0.02 -1.83
N PHE A 354 -1.59 -1.17 -1.16
CA PHE A 354 -0.52 -2.16 -1.08
C PHE A 354 -0.34 -3.03 -2.33
N GLN A 355 -1.31 -3.08 -3.24
CA GLN A 355 -1.07 -3.58 -4.59
C GLN A 355 0.10 -2.83 -5.24
N GLN A 356 0.09 -1.49 -5.19
CA GLN A 356 1.23 -0.72 -5.66
C GLN A 356 2.45 -0.91 -4.76
N GLY A 357 2.28 -0.76 -3.43
CA GLY A 357 3.38 -0.83 -2.47
C GLY A 357 4.21 -2.10 -2.59
N ASP A 358 3.57 -3.28 -2.64
CA ASP A 358 4.24 -4.58 -2.70
C ASP A 358 4.61 -4.95 -4.14
N MET A 359 3.64 -4.96 -5.07
CA MET A 359 3.85 -5.54 -6.40
C MET A 359 4.80 -4.69 -7.27
N GLU A 360 4.74 -3.36 -7.19
CA GLU A 360 5.67 -2.49 -7.91
C GLU A 360 7.08 -2.52 -7.28
N SER A 361 7.17 -2.78 -5.98
CA SER A 361 8.46 -2.94 -5.28
C SER A 361 9.11 -4.28 -5.65
N ASN A 362 8.41 -5.38 -5.41
CA ASN A 362 8.98 -6.72 -5.35
C ASN A 362 8.62 -7.61 -6.54
N GLY A 363 7.77 -7.15 -7.48
CA GLY A 363 7.49 -7.82 -8.75
C GLY A 363 8.68 -7.75 -9.72
N LYS A 364 9.80 -8.35 -9.32
CA LYS A 364 11.10 -8.25 -10.00
C LYS A 364 11.66 -9.64 -10.28
N PHE A 365 12.52 -9.75 -11.29
CA PHE A 365 13.15 -11.02 -11.66
C PHE A 365 14.67 -10.93 -11.77
N VAL A 366 15.26 -9.76 -11.52
CA VAL A 366 16.70 -9.50 -11.56
C VAL A 366 17.15 -9.01 -10.20
N THR A 367 18.21 -9.61 -9.67
CA THR A 367 18.85 -9.21 -8.42
C THR A 367 19.65 -7.92 -8.60
N LYS A 368 20.03 -7.25 -7.51
CA LYS A 368 20.92 -6.07 -7.56
C LYS A 368 22.29 -6.38 -8.18
N GLY A 369 22.70 -7.65 -8.21
CA GLY A 369 23.92 -8.12 -8.88
C GLY A 369 23.76 -8.39 -10.37
N GLY A 370 22.59 -8.13 -10.96
CA GLY A 370 22.32 -8.35 -12.39
C GLY A 370 22.01 -9.80 -12.77
N GLN A 371 21.90 -10.71 -11.81
CA GLN A 371 21.54 -12.11 -12.06
C GLN A 371 20.02 -12.29 -12.06
N ARG A 372 19.51 -13.14 -12.97
CA ARG A 372 18.11 -13.57 -12.97
C ARG A 372 17.83 -14.52 -11.81
N VAL A 373 16.73 -14.30 -11.09
CA VAL A 373 16.31 -15.17 -9.98
C VAL A 373 15.87 -16.56 -10.47
N THR A 374 16.00 -17.55 -9.59
CA THR A 374 15.58 -18.96 -9.82
C THR A 374 14.46 -19.41 -8.87
N TYR A 375 13.86 -18.45 -8.18
CA TYR A 375 12.79 -18.58 -7.17
C TYR A 375 11.71 -17.53 -7.44
N GLN A 376 10.63 -17.53 -6.65
CA GLN A 376 9.55 -16.54 -6.80
C GLN A 376 9.93 -15.23 -6.08
N THR A 377 9.27 -14.14 -6.43
CA THR A 377 9.46 -12.83 -5.77
C THR A 377 8.12 -12.28 -5.30
N GLY A 378 7.81 -10.99 -5.48
CA GLY A 378 6.59 -10.38 -4.96
C GLY A 378 5.31 -11.12 -5.38
N PRO A 379 4.41 -11.44 -4.43
CA PRO A 379 3.15 -12.10 -4.74
C PRO A 379 2.13 -11.11 -5.34
N ILE A 380 1.05 -11.65 -5.90
CA ILE A 380 -0.11 -10.84 -6.32
C ILE A 380 -0.93 -10.48 -5.08
N LEU A 381 -1.00 -9.18 -4.75
CA LEU A 381 -1.82 -8.70 -3.65
C LEU A 381 -3.23 -8.38 -4.13
N TRP A 382 -4.22 -8.77 -3.35
CA TRP A 382 -5.62 -8.44 -3.59
C TRP A 382 -6.41 -8.48 -2.29
N GLY A 383 -7.64 -7.96 -2.31
CA GLY A 383 -8.43 -7.90 -1.10
C GLY A 383 -9.69 -7.06 -1.23
N ALA A 384 -10.50 -7.09 -0.17
CA ALA A 384 -11.67 -6.25 0.02
C ALA A 384 -11.97 -6.13 1.52
N ALA A 385 -12.76 -5.13 1.90
CA ALA A 385 -13.20 -4.99 3.28
C ALA A 385 -14.09 -6.18 3.71
N GLY A 386 -13.87 -6.68 4.92
CA GLY A 386 -14.76 -7.61 5.59
C GLY A 386 -16.01 -6.89 6.12
N THR A 387 -17.20 -7.50 6.11
CA THR A 387 -17.52 -8.89 5.76
C THR A 387 -17.85 -9.11 4.28
N ASN A 388 -17.79 -8.08 3.43
CA ASN A 388 -18.20 -8.17 2.02
C ASN A 388 -17.48 -9.29 1.25
N GLY A 389 -16.18 -9.47 1.51
CA GLY A 389 -15.39 -10.57 0.91
C GLY A 389 -15.97 -11.96 1.18
N GLN A 390 -16.60 -12.17 2.35
CA GLN A 390 -17.25 -13.43 2.71
C GLN A 390 -18.39 -13.80 1.76
N HIS A 391 -19.07 -12.80 1.23
CA HIS A 391 -20.19 -12.92 0.30
C HIS A 391 -19.78 -12.73 -1.16
N SER A 392 -18.49 -12.84 -1.46
CA SER A 392 -17.95 -12.68 -2.82
C SER A 392 -17.00 -13.83 -3.15
N PHE A 393 -15.77 -13.79 -2.64
CA PHE A 393 -14.70 -14.71 -3.06
C PHE A 393 -14.26 -15.71 -1.98
N TYR A 394 -14.77 -15.62 -0.75
CA TYR A 394 -14.38 -16.57 0.32
C TYR A 394 -14.78 -18.01 0.01
N GLN A 395 -15.78 -18.24 -0.85
CA GLN A 395 -16.06 -19.58 -1.39
C GLN A 395 -14.80 -20.21 -2.00
N LEU A 396 -14.07 -19.46 -2.83
CA LEU A 396 -12.80 -19.91 -3.41
C LEU A 396 -11.72 -20.04 -2.34
N VAL A 397 -11.66 -19.10 -1.38
CA VAL A 397 -10.67 -19.16 -0.30
C VAL A 397 -10.86 -20.39 0.57
N HIS A 398 -12.08 -20.84 0.83
CA HIS A 398 -12.38 -22.00 1.68
C HIS A 398 -12.37 -23.35 0.95
N GLN A 399 -12.95 -23.43 -0.24
CA GLN A 399 -13.19 -24.70 -0.95
C GLN A 399 -12.58 -24.72 -2.37
N GLY A 400 -11.89 -23.67 -2.78
CA GLY A 400 -11.14 -23.65 -4.04
C GLY A 400 -9.83 -24.43 -3.95
N THR A 401 -9.20 -24.64 -5.10
CA THR A 401 -7.97 -25.43 -5.24
C THR A 401 -6.67 -24.64 -5.07
N LYS A 402 -6.77 -23.41 -4.53
CA LYS A 402 -5.63 -22.50 -4.33
C LYS A 402 -5.33 -22.39 -2.83
N LEU A 403 -4.04 -22.38 -2.49
CA LEU A 403 -3.56 -21.95 -1.19
C LEU A 403 -3.37 -20.43 -1.21
N ILE A 404 -4.04 -19.73 -0.30
CA ILE A 404 -4.08 -18.27 -0.27
C ILE A 404 -3.83 -17.84 1.17
N PRO A 405 -2.59 -17.48 1.53
CA PRO A 405 -2.30 -16.83 2.80
C PRO A 405 -3.04 -15.50 2.90
N ALA A 406 -3.57 -15.21 4.09
CA ALA A 406 -4.45 -14.07 4.31
C ALA A 406 -4.08 -13.29 5.58
N ASP A 407 -4.00 -11.97 5.47
CA ASP A 407 -3.89 -11.07 6.62
C ASP A 407 -5.26 -10.49 6.95
N PHE A 408 -5.82 -10.86 8.10
CA PHE A 408 -7.03 -10.29 8.66
C PHE A 408 -6.64 -9.10 9.54
N ILE A 409 -7.27 -7.94 9.35
CA ILE A 409 -6.91 -6.71 10.06
C ILE A 409 -8.17 -6.10 10.70
N ALA A 410 -8.18 -5.80 12.00
CA ALA A 410 -9.35 -5.19 12.64
C ALA A 410 -9.02 -4.24 13.80
N PRO A 411 -9.78 -3.14 13.98
CA PRO A 411 -9.81 -2.42 15.25
C PRO A 411 -10.70 -3.14 16.29
N ALA A 412 -10.24 -3.24 17.53
CA ALA A 412 -11.05 -3.72 18.65
C ALA A 412 -12.20 -2.76 18.97
N THR A 413 -12.02 -1.46 18.73
CA THR A 413 -13.00 -0.40 18.97
C THR A 413 -13.37 0.33 17.68
N THR A 414 -14.66 0.37 17.36
CA THR A 414 -15.18 1.15 16.22
C THR A 414 -15.22 2.65 16.48
N HIS A 415 -15.10 3.45 15.42
CA HIS A 415 -15.44 4.88 15.45
C HIS A 415 -16.95 5.15 15.51
N ASN A 416 -17.77 4.17 15.12
CA ASN A 416 -19.22 4.32 14.97
C ASN A 416 -19.95 3.30 15.85
N PRO A 417 -20.05 3.52 17.18
CA PRO A 417 -20.65 2.56 18.13
C PRO A 417 -22.19 2.53 18.07
N ILE A 418 -22.76 2.54 16.87
CA ILE A 418 -24.20 2.53 16.61
C ILE A 418 -24.84 1.25 17.18
N ARG A 419 -26.12 1.36 17.58
CA ARG A 419 -26.87 0.25 18.21
C ARG A 419 -26.10 -0.35 19.40
N ASN A 420 -25.47 0.49 20.23
CA ASN A 420 -24.61 0.08 21.34
C ASN A 420 -23.52 -0.91 20.89
N SER A 421 -22.81 -0.58 19.83
CA SER A 421 -21.77 -1.41 19.17
C SER A 421 -22.22 -2.81 18.73
N LEU A 422 -23.52 -3.04 18.49
CA LEU A 422 -24.00 -4.33 17.97
C LEU A 422 -23.35 -4.67 16.63
N HIS A 423 -23.28 -3.70 15.72
CA HIS A 423 -22.62 -3.89 14.42
C HIS A 423 -21.16 -4.31 14.58
N HIS A 424 -20.42 -3.66 15.50
CA HIS A 424 -19.01 -3.99 15.73
C HIS A 424 -18.81 -5.36 16.36
N ARG A 425 -19.70 -5.78 17.28
CA ARG A 425 -19.66 -7.14 17.84
C ARG A 425 -19.90 -8.20 16.75
N ILE A 426 -20.84 -7.98 15.84
CA ILE A 426 -21.10 -8.88 14.70
C ILE A 426 -19.91 -8.89 13.73
N LEU A 427 -19.30 -7.73 13.47
CA LEU A 427 -18.10 -7.63 12.65
C LEU A 427 -16.94 -8.44 13.25
N LEU A 428 -16.67 -8.25 14.56
CA LEU A 428 -15.59 -8.96 15.25
C LEU A 428 -15.86 -10.46 15.40
N SER A 429 -17.11 -10.88 15.62
CA SER A 429 -17.41 -12.33 15.64
C SER A 429 -17.05 -12.99 14.30
N ASN A 430 -17.26 -12.27 13.19
CA ASN A 430 -16.87 -12.70 11.86
C ASN A 430 -15.35 -12.65 11.63
N PHE A 431 -14.67 -11.61 12.12
CA PHE A 431 -13.21 -11.51 12.10
C PHE A 431 -12.55 -12.67 12.85
N PHE A 432 -13.11 -13.12 13.96
CA PHE A 432 -12.58 -14.27 14.72
C PHE A 432 -12.93 -15.61 14.06
N ALA A 433 -14.17 -15.77 13.59
CA ALA A 433 -14.67 -17.03 13.04
C ALA A 433 -14.01 -17.42 11.71
N GLN A 434 -13.65 -16.45 10.86
CA GLN A 434 -13.12 -16.76 9.52
C GLN A 434 -11.70 -17.37 9.54
N PRO A 435 -10.70 -16.80 10.24
CA PRO A 435 -9.41 -17.46 10.47
C PRO A 435 -9.53 -18.83 11.15
N GLU A 436 -10.47 -18.97 12.10
CA GLU A 436 -10.76 -20.26 12.75
C GLU A 436 -11.29 -21.30 11.75
N ALA A 437 -12.27 -20.93 10.94
CA ALA A 437 -12.85 -21.80 9.91
C ALA A 437 -11.81 -22.18 8.85
N LEU A 438 -10.96 -21.25 8.42
CA LEU A 438 -9.86 -21.50 7.50
C LEU A 438 -8.85 -22.51 8.08
N ALA A 439 -8.53 -22.38 9.36
CA ALA A 439 -7.56 -23.24 10.02
C ALA A 439 -8.10 -24.66 10.24
N PHE A 440 -9.33 -24.81 10.72
CA PHE A 440 -9.81 -26.08 11.27
C PHE A 440 -10.86 -26.80 10.42
N GLY A 441 -11.48 -26.11 9.46
CA GLY A 441 -12.44 -26.70 8.54
C GLY A 441 -13.65 -27.35 9.23
N LYS A 442 -14.28 -28.29 8.53
CA LYS A 442 -15.45 -29.06 8.97
C LYS A 442 -15.38 -30.45 8.35
N THR A 443 -15.24 -31.48 9.19
CA THR A 443 -15.08 -32.86 8.75
C THR A 443 -16.38 -33.44 8.21
N GLU A 444 -16.27 -34.48 7.39
CA GLU A 444 -17.44 -35.21 6.88
C GLU A 444 -18.33 -35.76 8.00
N GLU A 445 -17.75 -36.26 9.09
CA GLU A 445 -18.51 -36.74 10.25
C GLU A 445 -19.35 -35.61 10.87
N GLN A 446 -18.78 -34.42 11.01
CA GLN A 446 -19.50 -33.24 11.50
C GLN A 446 -20.63 -32.85 10.54
N VAL A 447 -20.36 -32.88 9.23
CA VAL A 447 -21.38 -32.61 8.21
C VAL A 447 -22.53 -33.61 8.29
N ARG A 448 -22.24 -34.92 8.34
CA ARG A 448 -23.28 -35.97 8.44
C ARG A 448 -24.17 -35.78 9.66
N LYS A 449 -23.60 -35.40 10.80
CA LYS A 449 -24.36 -35.05 12.02
C LYS A 449 -25.24 -33.81 11.82
N GLU A 450 -24.77 -32.80 11.08
CA GLU A 450 -25.51 -31.56 10.80
C GLU A 450 -26.69 -31.78 9.83
N VAL A 451 -26.49 -32.53 8.74
CA VAL A 451 -27.51 -32.69 7.68
C VAL A 451 -28.47 -33.86 7.90
N GLY A 452 -28.15 -34.78 8.81
CA GLY A 452 -28.95 -35.94 9.14
C GLY A 452 -28.79 -37.12 8.15
N PRO A 453 -29.40 -38.28 8.47
CA PRO A 453 -29.16 -39.55 7.77
C PRO A 453 -29.71 -39.60 6.34
N ASN A 454 -30.64 -38.71 5.99
CA ASN A 454 -31.32 -38.71 4.68
C ASN A 454 -30.62 -37.81 3.64
N ALA A 455 -29.51 -37.16 4.00
CA ALA A 455 -28.78 -36.30 3.07
C ALA A 455 -28.06 -37.13 1.99
N SER A 456 -28.02 -36.62 0.77
CA SER A 456 -27.27 -37.26 -0.31
C SER A 456 -25.76 -37.14 -0.07
N GLU A 457 -25.01 -38.12 -0.57
CA GLU A 457 -23.54 -38.09 -0.52
C GLU A 457 -22.97 -36.84 -1.19
N ALA A 458 -23.55 -36.39 -2.30
CA ALA A 458 -23.14 -35.17 -2.98
C ALA A 458 -23.26 -33.93 -2.07
N LEU A 459 -24.35 -33.81 -1.30
CA LEU A 459 -24.54 -32.72 -0.34
C LEU A 459 -23.56 -32.80 0.82
N ILE A 460 -23.28 -34.01 1.30
CA ILE A 460 -22.30 -34.22 2.39
C ILE A 460 -20.91 -33.78 1.93
N LYS A 461 -20.45 -34.26 0.77
CA LYS A 461 -19.12 -33.92 0.25
C LYS A 461 -18.99 -32.44 -0.08
N SER A 462 -20.04 -31.78 -0.58
CA SER A 462 -20.01 -30.33 -0.88
C SER A 462 -20.00 -29.43 0.36
N LYS A 463 -20.42 -29.95 1.52
CA LYS A 463 -20.40 -29.23 2.80
C LYS A 463 -19.15 -29.47 3.65
N VAL A 464 -18.21 -30.31 3.19
CA VAL A 464 -16.91 -30.51 3.85
C VAL A 464 -16.02 -29.29 3.60
N PHE A 465 -15.30 -28.87 4.64
CA PHE A 465 -14.26 -27.86 4.57
C PHE A 465 -12.95 -28.51 5.00
N GLU A 466 -11.98 -28.58 4.10
CA GLU A 466 -10.70 -29.25 4.37
C GLU A 466 -9.88 -28.54 5.46
N GLY A 467 -10.10 -27.24 5.66
CA GLY A 467 -9.34 -26.43 6.60
C GLY A 467 -7.87 -26.33 6.19
N ASN A 468 -6.98 -26.24 7.18
CA ASN A 468 -5.53 -26.15 7.00
C ASN A 468 -5.06 -24.98 6.12
N ARG A 469 -5.85 -23.89 6.07
CA ARG A 469 -5.57 -22.68 5.29
C ARG A 469 -4.99 -21.59 6.21
N PRO A 470 -3.82 -21.03 5.88
CA PRO A 470 -3.09 -20.18 6.80
C PRO A 470 -3.59 -18.75 6.84
N SER A 471 -3.48 -18.10 7.99
CA SER A 471 -3.80 -16.69 8.15
C SER A 471 -3.00 -16.02 9.27
N ASN A 472 -2.76 -14.72 9.09
CA ASN A 472 -2.35 -13.81 10.17
C ASN A 472 -3.57 -13.03 10.65
N SER A 473 -3.61 -12.71 11.94
CA SER A 473 -4.58 -11.78 12.52
C SER A 473 -3.84 -10.60 13.14
N ILE A 474 -4.10 -9.41 12.61
CA ILE A 474 -3.58 -8.13 13.12
C ILE A 474 -4.75 -7.40 13.78
N ILE A 475 -4.68 -7.21 15.09
CA ILE A 475 -5.70 -6.49 15.84
C ILE A 475 -5.06 -5.36 16.65
N PHE A 476 -5.74 -4.21 16.70
CA PHE A 476 -5.29 -3.02 17.42
C PHE A 476 -6.46 -2.33 18.11
N PRO A 477 -6.26 -1.50 19.15
CA PRO A 477 -7.36 -0.91 19.91
C PRO A 477 -8.33 -0.07 19.09
N LYS A 478 -7.82 0.84 18.25
CA LYS A 478 -8.63 1.78 17.46
C LYS A 478 -7.83 2.31 16.27
N LEU A 479 -8.49 2.59 15.14
CA LEU A 479 -7.86 3.17 13.96
C LEU A 479 -7.66 4.69 14.15
N THR A 480 -6.55 5.10 14.75
CA THR A 480 -6.14 6.51 14.85
C THR A 480 -5.17 6.87 13.71
N PRO A 481 -4.88 8.17 13.47
CA PRO A 481 -3.83 8.54 12.52
C PRO A 481 -2.50 7.84 12.83
N ALA A 482 -2.08 7.83 14.10
CA ALA A 482 -0.88 7.12 14.54
C ALA A 482 -0.95 5.59 14.30
N THR A 483 -2.07 4.95 14.63
CA THR A 483 -2.24 3.51 14.36
C THR A 483 -2.15 3.21 12.87
N LEU A 484 -2.79 4.03 12.02
CA LEU A 484 -2.70 3.85 10.57
C LEU A 484 -1.26 4.04 10.06
N GLY A 485 -0.56 5.06 10.57
CA GLY A 485 0.84 5.33 10.18
C GLY A 485 1.74 4.15 10.49
N ALA A 486 1.64 3.63 11.72
CA ALA A 486 2.40 2.47 12.15
C ALA A 486 2.03 1.21 11.36
N LEU A 487 0.75 1.03 10.99
CA LEU A 487 0.29 -0.11 10.18
C LEU A 487 0.81 -0.04 8.75
N ILE A 488 0.87 1.15 8.15
CA ILE A 488 1.45 1.31 6.80
C ILE A 488 2.95 1.00 6.86
N ALA A 489 3.68 1.59 7.81
CA ALA A 489 5.12 1.38 7.99
C ALA A 489 5.48 -0.10 8.28
N LEU A 490 4.60 -0.83 8.99
CA LEU A 490 4.73 -2.28 9.19
C LEU A 490 4.86 -3.02 7.85
N TYR A 491 3.99 -2.70 6.89
CA TYR A 491 4.00 -3.32 5.57
C TYR A 491 5.12 -2.79 4.67
N GLU A 492 5.48 -1.50 4.75
CA GLU A 492 6.67 -0.97 4.04
C GLU A 492 7.93 -1.75 4.42
N HIS A 493 8.15 -1.99 5.72
CA HIS A 493 9.31 -2.76 6.21
C HIS A 493 9.21 -4.26 5.96
N LYS A 494 7.99 -4.82 5.90
CA LYS A 494 7.76 -6.19 5.41
C LYS A 494 8.25 -6.33 3.96
N ILE A 495 7.83 -5.42 3.09
CA ILE A 495 8.19 -5.38 1.67
C ILE A 495 9.71 -5.25 1.51
N PHE A 496 10.33 -4.33 2.26
CA PHE A 496 11.78 -4.18 2.31
C PHE A 496 12.49 -5.49 2.70
N THR A 497 12.04 -6.13 3.78
CA THR A 497 12.67 -7.36 4.29
C THR A 497 12.64 -8.47 3.24
N GLN A 498 11.50 -8.68 2.57
CA GLN A 498 11.38 -9.66 1.49
C GLN A 498 12.31 -9.33 0.32
N GLY A 499 12.34 -8.06 -0.10
CA GLY A 499 13.20 -7.60 -1.19
C GLY A 499 14.69 -7.81 -0.92
N VAL A 500 15.13 -7.58 0.32
CA VAL A 500 16.51 -7.86 0.74
C VAL A 500 16.82 -9.35 0.69
N ILE A 501 15.93 -10.22 1.21
CA ILE A 501 16.16 -11.67 1.18
C ILE A 501 16.23 -12.20 -0.26
N TRP A 502 15.36 -11.74 -1.15
CA TRP A 502 15.42 -12.09 -2.57
C TRP A 502 16.57 -11.42 -3.33
N GLY A 503 17.32 -10.50 -2.69
CA GLY A 503 18.43 -9.79 -3.32
C GLY A 503 18.00 -8.87 -4.47
N ILE A 504 16.74 -8.45 -4.54
CA ILE A 504 16.18 -7.59 -5.60
C ILE A 504 16.18 -6.11 -5.19
N ASN A 505 15.91 -5.22 -6.15
CA ASN A 505 15.71 -3.81 -5.87
C ASN A 505 14.22 -3.47 -5.67
N SER A 506 13.81 -3.27 -4.42
CA SER A 506 12.43 -2.89 -4.06
C SER A 506 12.06 -1.45 -4.44
N PHE A 507 13.01 -0.64 -4.93
CA PHE A 507 12.86 0.82 -5.00
C PHE A 507 12.95 1.40 -6.42
N ASP A 508 13.24 0.57 -7.42
CA ASP A 508 13.10 0.93 -8.84
C ASP A 508 11.76 0.44 -9.44
N GLN A 509 11.50 0.76 -10.70
CA GLN A 509 10.31 0.33 -11.45
C GLN A 509 10.53 0.29 -12.98
N MET A 510 11.65 -0.26 -13.45
CA MET A 510 11.99 -0.26 -14.90
C MET A 510 10.91 -0.88 -15.80
N GLY A 511 10.10 -1.78 -15.26
CA GLY A 511 9.01 -2.46 -15.99
C GLY A 511 7.93 -1.54 -16.56
N VAL A 512 7.83 -0.28 -16.12
CA VAL A 512 6.80 0.66 -16.61
C VAL A 512 7.21 1.41 -17.89
N GLU A 513 8.49 1.36 -18.28
CA GLU A 513 9.03 2.20 -19.35
C GLU A 513 8.56 1.78 -20.75
N LEU A 514 8.54 0.47 -21.03
CA LEU A 514 8.17 -0.05 -22.34
C LEU A 514 6.77 0.41 -22.77
N GLY A 515 5.78 0.29 -21.87
CA GLY A 515 4.42 0.72 -22.13
C GLY A 515 4.32 2.23 -22.44
N LYS A 516 5.07 3.07 -21.70
CA LYS A 516 5.09 4.53 -21.92
C LYS A 516 5.66 4.89 -23.30
N VAL A 517 6.75 4.26 -23.72
CA VAL A 517 7.35 4.49 -25.04
C VAL A 517 6.39 4.06 -26.16
N LEU A 518 5.83 2.86 -26.04
CA LEU A 518 4.88 2.33 -27.04
C LEU A 518 3.62 3.21 -27.14
N ALA A 519 3.04 3.63 -26.01
CA ALA A 519 1.87 4.50 -26.00
C ALA A 519 2.13 5.85 -26.67
N LYS A 520 3.28 6.48 -26.41
CA LYS A 520 3.68 7.74 -27.07
C LYS A 520 3.79 7.58 -28.59
N ASN A 521 4.37 6.48 -29.05
CA ASN A 521 4.50 6.19 -30.47
C ASN A 521 3.15 5.92 -31.13
N ILE A 522 2.27 5.15 -30.47
CA ILE A 522 0.91 4.86 -30.96
C ILE A 522 0.09 6.15 -31.03
N LEU A 523 0.14 7.00 -30.01
CA LEU A 523 -0.61 8.27 -29.96
C LEU A 523 -0.35 9.14 -31.19
N ALA A 524 0.90 9.20 -31.67
CA ALA A 524 1.27 9.95 -32.88
C ALA A 524 0.66 9.39 -34.18
N GLN A 525 0.16 8.15 -34.18
CA GLN A 525 -0.36 7.43 -35.35
C GLN A 525 -1.89 7.26 -35.33
N LEU A 526 -2.59 7.70 -34.27
CA LEU A 526 -4.04 7.52 -34.15
C LEU A 526 -4.85 8.44 -35.10
N GLY A 527 -4.19 9.42 -35.73
CA GLY A 527 -4.77 10.41 -36.63
C GLY A 527 -5.43 9.80 -37.87
N LYS A 528 -4.64 9.27 -38.82
CA LYS A 528 -5.17 8.70 -40.06
C LYS A 528 -4.71 7.25 -40.27
N PRO A 529 -5.46 6.41 -41.01
CA PRO A 529 -5.06 5.02 -41.27
C PRO A 529 -3.68 4.86 -41.92
N GLN A 530 -3.23 5.85 -42.71
CA GLN A 530 -1.92 5.77 -43.38
C GLN A 530 -0.74 5.97 -42.43
N ASP A 531 -0.98 6.53 -41.24
CA ASP A 531 0.06 6.82 -40.25
C ASP A 531 0.45 5.55 -39.45
N VAL A 532 -0.38 4.50 -39.51
CA VAL A 532 -0.24 3.27 -38.71
C VAL A 532 0.85 2.36 -39.30
N THR A 533 2.03 2.38 -38.70
CA THR A 533 3.21 1.66 -39.20
C THR A 533 4.08 1.12 -38.07
N GLY A 534 4.74 -0.02 -38.31
CA GLY A 534 5.74 -0.58 -37.39
C GLY A 534 5.18 -1.42 -36.23
N HIS A 535 3.92 -1.87 -36.31
CA HIS A 535 3.28 -2.70 -35.30
C HIS A 535 2.95 -4.10 -35.83
N ASP A 536 2.68 -5.03 -34.92
CA ASP A 536 2.12 -6.33 -35.26
C ASP A 536 0.69 -6.21 -35.85
N SER A 537 0.20 -7.31 -36.42
CA SER A 537 -1.10 -7.35 -37.10
C SER A 537 -2.28 -7.09 -36.17
N SER A 538 -2.18 -7.45 -34.88
CA SER A 538 -3.23 -7.22 -33.90
C SER A 538 -3.32 -5.73 -33.55
N THR A 539 -2.20 -5.12 -33.15
CA THR A 539 -2.16 -3.68 -32.82
C THR A 539 -2.62 -2.83 -34.01
N THR A 540 -2.15 -3.14 -35.21
CA THR A 540 -2.57 -2.46 -36.45
C THR A 540 -4.08 -2.60 -36.68
N GLY A 541 -4.62 -3.82 -36.58
CA GLY A 541 -6.05 -4.09 -36.76
C GLY A 541 -6.93 -3.35 -35.75
N LEU A 542 -6.51 -3.29 -34.49
CA LEU A 542 -7.22 -2.58 -33.42
C LEU A 542 -7.24 -1.07 -33.64
N ILE A 543 -6.12 -0.45 -34.05
CA ILE A 543 -6.07 0.99 -34.37
C ILE A 543 -7.00 1.30 -35.54
N HIS A 544 -7.00 0.47 -36.60
CA HIS A 544 -7.92 0.65 -37.73
C HIS A 544 -9.39 0.51 -37.30
N TYR A 545 -9.69 -0.44 -36.41
CA TYR A 545 -11.05 -0.59 -35.87
C TYR A 545 -11.48 0.66 -35.07
N TYR A 546 -10.60 1.18 -34.20
CA TYR A 546 -10.79 2.45 -33.50
C TYR A 546 -11.05 3.61 -34.47
N GLN A 547 -10.17 3.81 -35.47
CA GLN A 547 -10.29 4.88 -36.46
C GLN A 547 -11.58 4.80 -37.28
N LYS A 548 -12.08 3.59 -37.55
CA LYS A 548 -13.34 3.34 -38.25
C LYS A 548 -14.58 3.69 -37.42
N HIS A 549 -14.49 3.64 -36.09
CA HIS A 549 -15.67 3.70 -35.20
C HIS A 549 -15.72 4.90 -34.26
N ARG A 550 -14.61 5.61 -34.06
CA ARG A 550 -14.60 6.84 -33.26
C ARG A 550 -15.54 7.89 -33.87
N GLN A 551 -16.23 8.60 -32.98
CA GLN A 551 -17.07 9.76 -33.30
C GLN A 551 -16.52 10.90 -32.45
N GLU A 552 -15.60 11.69 -33.02
CA GLU A 552 -14.95 12.84 -32.38
C GLU A 552 -15.66 14.14 -32.77
#